data_AF-M1C436-F1
#
_entry.id   AF-M1C436-F1
#
_cell.length_a   1.000
_cell.length_b   1.000
_cell.length_c   1.000
_cell.angle_alpha   90.00
_cell.angle_beta   90.00
_cell.angle_gamma   90.00
#
_symmetry.space_group_name_H-M   'P 1'
#
loop_
_entity.id
_entity.type
_entity.pdbx_description
1 polymer ?
#
loop_
_entity_poly.entity_id
_entity_poly.type
_entity_poly.pdbx_seq_one_letter_code
_entity_poly.pdbx_strand_id
1 'polypeptide(L)'
;MQNFCFCRCVRDVKTKPLDPEEAYQQFEICLYNTGCNGRGSFFAKSLTPDGFPPRFLRRRGWHLRAKTPKNCELYDDAQGLNAKLRQQLPDFNFTTSCKSSEVVVVGKWYCPFVFIKDGMVLKKQMERSMFYEMTLEQRWEQFFTCQNDKINVGNSVLVDVALDTEVVLIAGTNKATWDDKNIVEGVIWFRSYDKDGNEVMSLGLRREIVQRMKWEQERGGWKQQGRINQVEEYRENSSGWRRFSCYVLVEKFVLRTMDISLVMTYDFKHIDKVKSIWE
;
A
#
# COMPACT_ATOMS: atom_id res chain seq x y z
N MET A 1 -60.80 19.89 10.36
CA MET A 1 -59.72 19.16 11.04
C MET A 1 -59.50 17.85 10.30
N GLN A 2 -58.36 17.70 9.64
CA GLN A 2 -57.99 16.44 8.99
C GLN A 2 -56.57 16.11 9.45
N ASN A 3 -56.47 15.10 10.32
CA ASN A 3 -55.22 14.61 10.86
C ASN A 3 -54.38 14.02 9.72
N PHE A 4 -53.36 14.75 9.29
CA PHE A 4 -52.28 14.20 8.48
C PHE A 4 -51.39 13.33 9.37
N CYS A 5 -51.55 12.01 9.29
CA CYS A 5 -50.51 11.08 9.69
C CYS A 5 -49.31 11.27 8.76
N PHE A 6 -48.38 12.16 9.10
CA PHE A 6 -47.09 12.30 8.42
C PHE A 6 -46.18 11.11 8.75
N CYS A 7 -46.54 9.91 8.29
CA CYS A 7 -45.58 8.83 8.14
C CYS A 7 -44.65 9.19 6.97
N ARG A 8 -43.50 9.82 7.28
CA ARG A 8 -42.42 10.00 6.30
C ARG A 8 -41.82 8.63 5.99
N CYS A 9 -42.47 7.87 5.12
CA CYS A 9 -42.05 6.55 4.66
C CYS A 9 -40.88 6.70 3.67
N VAL A 10 -39.69 6.94 4.20
CA VAL A 10 -38.47 6.98 3.39
C VAL A 10 -38.16 5.57 2.89
N ARG A 11 -38.08 5.41 1.58
CA ARG A 11 -37.64 4.16 0.93
C ARG A 11 -36.13 4.18 0.78
N ASP A 12 -35.47 3.13 1.24
CA ASP A 12 -34.02 3.00 1.10
C ASP A 12 -33.67 2.71 -0.36
N VAL A 13 -32.66 3.41 -0.88
CA VAL A 13 -32.13 3.17 -2.23
C VAL A 13 -31.20 1.96 -2.24
N LYS A 14 -30.95 1.41 -3.42
CA LYS A 14 -29.98 0.32 -3.59
C LYS A 14 -28.60 0.77 -3.10
N THR A 15 -27.92 -0.11 -2.37
CA THR A 15 -26.57 0.14 -1.86
C THR A 15 -25.60 0.40 -3.02
N LYS A 16 -24.68 1.33 -2.79
CA LYS A 16 -23.57 1.68 -3.68
C LYS A 16 -22.24 1.40 -2.97
N PRO A 17 -21.12 1.32 -3.71
CA PRO A 17 -19.80 1.27 -3.10
C PRO A 17 -19.57 2.41 -2.09
N LEU A 18 -18.76 2.14 -1.05
CA LEU A 18 -18.38 3.17 -0.10
C LEU A 18 -17.66 4.30 -0.83
N ASP A 19 -18.17 5.52 -0.67
CA ASP A 19 -17.45 6.73 -1.01
C ASP A 19 -17.38 7.65 0.21
N PRO A 20 -16.22 7.69 0.90
CA PRO A 20 -15.96 8.60 2.01
C PRO A 20 -16.24 10.07 1.72
N GLU A 21 -16.21 10.52 0.46
CA GLU A 21 -16.47 11.93 0.12
C GLU A 21 -17.95 12.21 -0.16
N GLU A 22 -18.75 11.17 -0.34
CA GLU A 22 -20.18 11.30 -0.61
C GLU A 22 -20.90 11.68 0.69
N ALA A 23 -21.37 12.93 0.76
CA ALA A 23 -22.07 13.48 1.91
C ALA A 23 -23.33 12.66 2.28
N TYR A 24 -24.00 12.04 1.31
CA TYR A 24 -25.15 11.17 1.58
C TYR A 24 -24.78 9.81 2.21
N GLN A 25 -23.50 9.42 2.22
CA GLN A 25 -22.98 8.24 2.92
C GLN A 25 -22.42 8.56 4.32
N GLN A 26 -22.36 9.84 4.69
CA GLN A 26 -21.85 10.28 5.99
C GLN A 26 -22.98 10.50 7.01
N PHE A 27 -22.78 9.96 8.21
CA PHE A 27 -23.78 9.98 9.27
C PHE A 27 -23.17 10.36 10.61
N GLU A 28 -23.88 11.16 11.39
CA GLU A 28 -23.56 11.42 12.78
C GLU A 28 -24.26 10.38 13.66
N ILE A 29 -23.50 9.67 14.51
CA ILE A 29 -24.07 8.77 15.52
C ILE A 29 -24.40 9.59 16.76
N CYS A 30 -25.69 9.70 17.08
CA CYS A 30 -26.20 10.44 18.21
C CYS A 30 -26.64 9.52 19.34
N LEU A 31 -26.43 9.96 20.58
CA LEU A 31 -27.01 9.32 21.77
C LEU A 31 -28.53 9.53 21.79
N TYR A 32 -29.26 8.44 22.00
CA TYR A 32 -30.69 8.42 22.27
C TYR A 32 -30.90 8.16 23.76
N ASN A 33 -31.29 9.21 24.50
CA ASN A 33 -31.56 9.11 25.94
C ASN A 33 -33.07 8.95 26.18
N THR A 34 -33.48 7.82 26.75
CA THR A 34 -34.83 7.61 27.28
C THR A 34 -34.76 7.73 28.79
N GLY A 35 -35.44 8.74 29.35
CA GLY A 35 -35.25 9.28 30.71
C GLY A 35 -35.43 8.36 31.92
N CYS A 36 -35.51 7.03 31.75
CA CYS A 36 -35.69 6.10 32.87
C CYS A 36 -34.84 4.82 32.82
N ASN A 37 -33.97 4.61 31.81
CA ASN A 37 -33.04 3.46 31.81
C ASN A 37 -31.81 3.78 30.95
N GLY A 38 -30.73 4.22 31.61
CA GLY A 38 -29.48 4.69 31.00
C GLY A 38 -28.59 3.61 30.40
N ARG A 39 -29.12 2.74 29.53
CA ARG A 39 -28.26 1.93 28.66
C ARG A 39 -28.13 2.64 27.33
N GLY A 40 -26.92 3.14 27.07
CA GLY A 40 -26.56 3.89 25.86
C GLY A 40 -27.20 3.29 24.61
N SER A 41 -28.15 4.03 24.06
CA SER A 41 -28.83 3.67 22.83
C SER A 41 -28.59 4.79 21.83
N PHE A 42 -28.69 4.47 20.55
CA PHE A 42 -28.22 5.37 19.50
C PHE A 42 -29.24 5.52 18.39
N PHE A 43 -29.03 6.56 17.59
CA PHE A 43 -29.65 6.76 16.30
C PHE A 43 -28.65 7.50 15.41
N ALA A 44 -28.81 7.41 14.09
CA ALA A 44 -28.00 8.18 13.16
C ALA A 44 -28.81 9.33 12.57
N LYS A 45 -28.12 10.44 12.25
CA LYS A 45 -28.61 11.53 11.41
C LYS A 45 -27.73 11.63 10.17
N SER A 46 -28.30 12.06 9.04
CA SER A 46 -27.48 12.43 7.88
C SER A 46 -26.83 13.78 8.11
N LEU A 47 -25.63 13.96 7.54
CA LEU A 47 -24.99 15.28 7.50
C LEU A 47 -25.65 16.20 6.47
N THR A 48 -26.32 15.66 5.45
CA THR A 48 -27.07 16.47 4.49
C THR A 48 -28.49 16.73 5.00
N PRO A 49 -29.04 17.97 4.87
CA PRO A 49 -30.37 18.31 5.39
C PRO A 49 -31.52 17.48 4.80
N ASP A 50 -31.35 17.01 3.56
CA ASP A 50 -32.30 16.19 2.81
C ASP A 50 -31.94 14.70 2.81
N GLY A 51 -30.81 14.32 3.40
CA GLY A 51 -30.36 12.95 3.51
C GLY A 51 -31.06 12.16 4.61
N PHE A 52 -31.20 10.87 4.37
CA PHE A 52 -31.73 9.93 5.36
C PHE A 52 -30.78 8.75 5.52
N PRO A 53 -30.33 8.43 6.74
CA PRO A 53 -29.58 7.20 6.97
C PRO A 53 -30.42 5.97 6.58
N PRO A 54 -29.76 4.86 6.23
CA PRO A 54 -30.42 3.57 6.04
C PRO A 54 -31.34 3.23 7.21
N ARG A 55 -32.43 2.51 6.94
CA ARG A 55 -33.48 2.22 7.94
C ARG A 55 -32.92 1.70 9.27
N PHE A 56 -31.89 0.85 9.20
CA PHE A 56 -31.27 0.25 10.39
C PHE A 56 -30.49 1.27 11.24
N LEU A 57 -29.94 2.33 10.66
CA LEU A 57 -29.24 3.41 11.37
C LEU A 57 -30.17 4.53 11.83
N ARG A 58 -31.18 4.92 11.04
CA ARG A 58 -32.11 5.99 11.43
C ARG A 58 -33.13 5.59 12.50
N ARG A 59 -33.35 4.28 12.71
CA ARG A 59 -34.21 3.78 13.79
C ARG A 59 -33.65 4.25 15.13
N ARG A 60 -34.49 4.78 16.01
CA ARG A 60 -34.05 5.20 17.35
C ARG A 60 -33.90 3.99 18.28
N GLY A 61 -32.89 4.04 19.14
CA GLY A 61 -32.70 3.09 20.23
C GLY A 61 -32.01 1.78 19.83
N TRP A 62 -31.21 1.78 18.75
CA TRP A 62 -30.34 0.63 18.50
C TRP A 62 -29.13 0.65 19.46
N HIS A 63 -28.55 -0.52 19.70
CA HIS A 63 -27.40 -0.69 20.60
C HIS A 63 -26.21 -1.27 19.84
N LEU A 64 -25.01 -0.83 20.19
CA LEU A 64 -23.78 -1.44 19.69
C LEU A 64 -23.56 -2.78 20.40
N ARG A 65 -23.29 -3.82 19.61
CA ARG A 65 -22.77 -5.10 20.09
C ARG A 65 -21.43 -5.32 19.43
N ALA A 66 -20.37 -5.28 20.22
CA ALA A 66 -19.05 -5.69 19.75
C ALA A 66 -18.98 -7.22 19.79
N LYS A 67 -18.69 -7.83 18.64
CA LYS A 67 -18.30 -9.24 18.54
C LYS A 67 -17.14 -9.28 17.57
N THR A 68 -16.00 -9.81 17.98
CA THR A 68 -14.86 -10.03 17.09
C THR A 68 -15.28 -11.06 16.03
N PRO A 69 -15.30 -10.71 14.74
CA PRO A 69 -15.55 -11.67 13.68
C PRO A 69 -14.43 -12.71 13.63
N LYS A 70 -14.73 -13.95 13.22
CA LYS A 70 -13.73 -15.02 13.12
C LYS A 70 -12.58 -14.69 12.14
N ASN A 71 -12.84 -13.84 11.15
CA ASN A 71 -11.87 -13.48 10.10
C ASN A 71 -11.30 -12.05 10.32
N CYS A 72 -11.30 -11.60 11.58
CA CYS A 72 -10.81 -10.29 12.03
C CYS A 72 -9.72 -10.42 13.09
N GLU A 73 -9.06 -11.57 13.18
CA GLU A 73 -7.90 -11.74 14.05
C GLU A 73 -6.74 -10.95 13.45
N LEU A 74 -6.49 -9.77 14.01
CA LEU A 74 -5.29 -9.00 13.76
C LEU A 74 -4.21 -9.62 14.65
N TYR A 75 -3.35 -10.45 14.07
CA TYR A 75 -2.41 -11.30 14.80
C TYR A 75 -1.26 -10.52 15.48
N ASP A 76 -0.99 -9.31 14.99
CA ASP A 76 0.20 -8.55 15.36
C ASP A 76 -0.11 -7.06 15.51
N ASP A 77 0.70 -6.41 16.35
CA ASP A 77 0.63 -5.01 16.70
C ASP A 77 1.15 -4.16 15.52
N ALA A 78 0.22 -3.73 14.68
CA ALA A 78 0.50 -2.89 13.51
C ALA A 78 0.68 -1.42 13.91
N GLN A 79 1.78 -1.12 14.60
CA GLN A 79 2.10 0.19 15.20
C GLN A 79 2.39 1.32 14.18
N GLY A 80 2.25 1.05 12.88
CA GLY A 80 2.55 1.98 11.82
C GLY A 80 4.03 1.99 11.45
N LEU A 81 4.56 3.17 11.12
CA LEU A 81 5.93 3.36 10.66
C LEU A 81 6.91 3.43 11.84
N ASN A 82 7.93 2.58 11.85
CA ASN A 82 9.07 2.70 12.75
C ASN A 82 10.16 3.58 12.11
N ALA A 83 10.06 4.90 12.35
CA ALA A 83 10.97 5.88 11.77
C ALA A 83 12.43 5.66 12.16
N LYS A 84 12.71 5.21 13.40
CA LYS A 84 14.07 4.94 13.87
C LYS A 84 14.70 3.77 13.10
N LEU A 85 13.94 2.68 12.93
CA LEU A 85 14.41 1.52 12.17
C LEU A 85 14.60 1.85 10.69
N ARG A 86 13.67 2.60 10.08
CA ARG A 86 13.78 3.06 8.69
C ARG A 86 15.03 3.91 8.43
N GLN A 87 15.47 4.70 9.41
CA GLN A 87 16.68 5.52 9.30
C GLN A 87 17.98 4.70 9.41
N GLN A 88 17.96 3.56 10.10
CA GLN A 88 19.14 2.71 10.27
C GLN A 88 19.58 2.03 8.96
N LEU A 89 18.64 1.85 8.02
CA LEU A 89 18.81 1.10 6.78
C LEU A 89 19.14 -0.40 7.02
N PRO A 90 18.90 -1.28 6.05
CA PRO A 90 19.29 -2.68 6.14
C PRO A 90 20.81 -2.84 6.24
N ASP A 91 21.26 -3.90 6.91
CA ASP A 91 22.68 -4.24 6.97
C ASP A 91 23.23 -4.51 5.55
N PHE A 92 24.47 -4.10 5.33
CA PHE A 92 25.20 -4.24 4.08
C PHE A 92 26.38 -5.21 4.20
N ASN A 93 26.35 -6.10 5.20
CA ASN A 93 27.38 -7.13 5.42
C ASN A 93 26.97 -8.46 4.76
N PHE A 94 26.92 -8.50 3.43
CA PHE A 94 26.62 -9.74 2.71
C PHE A 94 27.59 -9.94 1.54
N THR A 95 27.76 -11.19 1.12
CA THR A 95 28.67 -11.56 0.04
C THR A 95 28.19 -11.00 -1.29
N THR A 96 29.13 -10.57 -2.13
CA THR A 96 28.89 -10.09 -3.50
C THR A 96 28.02 -11.05 -4.34
N SER A 97 28.02 -12.35 -4.06
CA SER A 97 27.19 -13.36 -4.75
C SER A 97 25.69 -13.17 -4.52
N CYS A 98 25.30 -12.49 -3.44
CA CYS A 98 23.92 -12.20 -3.12
C CYS A 98 23.39 -11.07 -4.01
N LYS A 99 22.22 -11.29 -4.62
CA LYS A 99 21.52 -10.27 -5.41
C LYS A 99 20.76 -9.27 -4.54
N SER A 100 20.55 -9.57 -3.26
CA SER A 100 19.90 -8.67 -2.33
C SER A 100 20.31 -8.95 -0.88
N SER A 101 20.14 -7.96 0.00
CA SER A 101 20.22 -8.15 1.45
C SER A 101 18.99 -8.89 1.99
N GLU A 102 19.03 -9.21 3.28
CA GLU A 102 17.82 -9.54 4.04
C GLU A 102 16.83 -8.38 4.04
N VAL A 103 15.55 -8.72 4.20
CA VAL A 103 14.44 -7.77 4.23
C VAL A 103 14.23 -7.28 5.66
N VAL A 104 14.15 -5.97 5.82
CA VAL A 104 13.82 -5.33 7.11
C VAL A 104 12.43 -4.70 7.00
N VAL A 105 11.47 -5.15 7.80
CA VAL A 105 10.14 -4.55 7.88
C VAL A 105 10.22 -3.31 8.77
N VAL A 106 10.03 -2.13 8.18
CA VAL A 106 10.13 -0.84 8.88
C VAL A 106 8.79 -0.17 9.13
N GLY A 107 7.71 -0.74 8.62
CA GLY A 107 6.36 -0.29 8.95
C GLY A 107 5.33 -1.36 8.68
N LYS A 108 4.24 -1.33 9.46
CA LYS A 108 3.12 -2.27 9.35
C LYS A 108 1.82 -1.60 9.75
N TRP A 109 0.78 -1.70 8.93
CA TRP A 109 -0.57 -1.22 9.21
C TRP A 109 -1.62 -2.05 8.47
N TYR A 110 -2.87 -1.97 8.89
CA TYR A 110 -3.98 -2.65 8.22
C TYR A 110 -4.77 -1.68 7.33
N CYS A 111 -5.11 -2.14 6.12
CA CYS A 111 -5.96 -1.45 5.17
C CYS A 111 -7.35 -2.10 5.17
N PRO A 112 -8.42 -1.38 5.55
CA PRO A 112 -9.77 -1.92 5.46
C PRO A 112 -10.16 -2.28 4.02
N PHE A 113 -10.85 -3.41 3.82
CA PHE A 113 -11.22 -3.92 2.50
C PHE A 113 -12.00 -2.91 1.63
N VAL A 114 -12.75 -2.00 2.26
CA VAL A 114 -13.55 -0.98 1.56
C VAL A 114 -12.70 -0.06 0.67
N PHE A 115 -11.42 0.09 0.98
CA PHE A 115 -10.46 0.90 0.22
C PHE A 115 -9.73 0.14 -0.90
N ILE A 116 -10.02 -1.16 -1.07
CA ILE A 116 -9.31 -2.04 -2.01
C ILE A 116 -10.33 -2.74 -2.92
N LYS A 117 -10.06 -2.76 -4.23
CA LYS A 117 -10.84 -3.43 -5.27
C LYS A 117 -9.97 -4.51 -5.92
N ASP A 118 -10.02 -5.72 -5.38
CA ASP A 118 -9.19 -6.85 -5.82
C ASP A 118 -9.91 -7.79 -6.82
N GLY A 119 -10.96 -7.29 -7.48
CA GLY A 119 -11.75 -8.02 -8.47
C GLY A 119 -12.77 -9.01 -7.90
N MET A 120 -12.78 -9.26 -6.58
CA MET A 120 -13.78 -10.14 -5.96
C MET A 120 -15.11 -9.42 -5.73
N VAL A 121 -16.20 -10.21 -5.74
CA VAL A 121 -17.51 -9.74 -5.29
C VAL A 121 -17.41 -9.35 -3.81
N LEU A 122 -17.93 -8.18 -3.45
CA LEU A 122 -17.82 -7.57 -2.11
C LEU A 122 -18.01 -8.55 -0.94
N LYS A 123 -19.05 -9.39 -1.01
CA LYS A 123 -19.33 -10.38 0.04
C LYS A 123 -18.18 -11.39 0.18
N LYS A 124 -17.65 -11.90 -0.92
CA LYS A 124 -16.52 -12.84 -0.93
C LYS A 124 -15.23 -12.16 -0.47
N GLN A 125 -15.01 -10.92 -0.89
CA GLN A 125 -13.87 -10.13 -0.44
C GLN A 125 -13.90 -9.96 1.08
N MET A 126 -15.04 -9.55 1.64
CA MET A 126 -15.22 -9.41 3.09
C MET A 126 -15.05 -10.73 3.85
N GLU A 127 -15.60 -11.83 3.31
CA GLU A 127 -15.47 -13.15 3.91
C GLU A 127 -14.01 -13.62 3.91
N ARG A 128 -13.25 -13.31 2.85
CA ARG A 128 -11.84 -13.68 2.74
C ARG A 128 -10.92 -12.78 3.58
N SER A 129 -11.13 -11.46 3.52
CA SER A 129 -10.22 -10.45 4.05
C SER A 129 -10.96 -9.16 4.38
N MET A 130 -11.39 -8.98 5.64
CA MET A 130 -11.95 -7.70 6.11
C MET A 130 -10.89 -6.60 6.21
N PHE A 131 -9.66 -6.99 6.47
CA PHE A 131 -8.50 -6.12 6.43
C PHE A 131 -7.47 -6.71 5.47
N TYR A 132 -6.54 -5.89 5.02
CA TYR A 132 -5.35 -6.31 4.31
C TYR A 132 -4.16 -5.83 5.12
N GLU A 133 -3.11 -6.63 5.19
CA GLU A 133 -1.87 -6.22 5.80
C GLU A 133 -1.04 -5.42 4.78
N MET A 134 -0.57 -4.25 5.19
CA MET A 134 0.42 -3.49 4.47
C MET A 134 1.72 -3.46 5.27
N THR A 135 2.82 -3.90 4.66
CA THR A 135 4.17 -3.69 5.18
C THR A 135 4.93 -2.69 4.32
N LEU A 136 5.80 -1.91 4.96
CA LEU A 136 6.88 -1.18 4.29
C LEU A 136 8.18 -1.90 4.61
N GLU A 137 8.79 -2.46 3.58
CA GLU A 137 10.00 -3.27 3.64
C GLU A 137 11.19 -2.49 3.07
N GLN A 138 12.38 -2.65 3.64
CA GLN A 138 13.64 -2.14 3.11
C GLN A 138 14.60 -3.29 2.80
N ARG A 139 15.31 -3.20 1.67
CA ARG A 139 16.44 -4.08 1.36
C ARG A 139 17.39 -3.43 0.37
N TRP A 140 18.62 -3.90 0.31
CA TRP A 140 19.55 -3.59 -0.78
C TRP A 140 19.30 -4.56 -1.94
N GLU A 141 19.19 -4.06 -3.17
CA GLU A 141 19.08 -4.88 -4.38
C GLU A 141 20.20 -4.56 -5.37
N GLN A 142 20.82 -5.61 -5.92
CA GLN A 142 21.85 -5.47 -6.94
C GLN A 142 21.22 -4.93 -8.22
N PHE A 143 21.80 -3.86 -8.77
CA PHE A 143 21.37 -3.31 -10.05
C PHE A 143 22.48 -3.31 -11.10
N PHE A 144 23.73 -3.56 -10.70
CA PHE A 144 24.88 -3.62 -11.59
C PHE A 144 25.92 -4.61 -11.06
N THR A 145 26.56 -5.33 -11.98
CA THR A 145 27.75 -6.13 -11.67
C THR A 145 28.62 -6.28 -12.92
N CYS A 146 29.94 -6.33 -12.73
CA CYS A 146 30.89 -6.67 -13.77
C CYS A 146 32.02 -7.53 -13.21
N GLN A 147 32.63 -8.32 -14.09
CA GLN A 147 33.79 -9.15 -13.76
C GLN A 147 35.04 -8.57 -14.40
N ASN A 148 36.17 -8.73 -13.72
CA ASN A 148 37.47 -8.40 -14.26
C ASN A 148 38.00 -9.62 -15.01
N ASP A 149 37.76 -9.67 -16.31
CA ASP A 149 38.52 -10.56 -17.17
C ASP A 149 39.95 -10.02 -17.19
N LYS A 150 40.94 -10.85 -16.87
CA LYS A 150 42.38 -10.52 -16.64
C LYS A 150 43.09 -9.68 -17.74
N ILE A 151 42.36 -9.29 -18.77
CA ILE A 151 42.73 -8.43 -19.90
C ILE A 151 42.47 -6.95 -19.57
N ASN A 152 41.53 -6.62 -18.67
CA ASN A 152 41.23 -5.25 -18.29
C ASN A 152 42.26 -4.73 -17.28
N VAL A 153 43.18 -3.91 -17.77
CA VAL A 153 44.26 -3.23 -17.02
C VAL A 153 43.72 -2.07 -16.15
N GLY A 154 42.39 -1.88 -16.12
CA GLY A 154 41.74 -0.75 -15.44
C GLY A 154 41.44 -1.01 -13.97
N ASN A 155 41.85 -0.07 -13.11
CA ASN A 155 41.44 -0.03 -11.70
C ASN A 155 40.13 0.73 -11.50
N SER A 156 39.40 1.07 -12.56
CA SER A 156 38.15 1.83 -12.47
C SER A 156 37.02 1.18 -13.27
N VAL A 157 35.80 1.34 -12.77
CA VAL A 157 34.56 0.86 -13.38
C VAL A 157 33.61 2.04 -13.55
N LEU A 158 33.17 2.27 -14.79
CA LEU A 158 32.08 3.21 -15.07
C LEU A 158 30.74 2.50 -14.87
N VAL A 159 29.92 3.01 -13.95
CA VAL A 159 28.56 2.56 -13.70
C VAL A 159 27.61 3.60 -14.30
N ASP A 160 26.97 3.24 -15.40
CA ASP A 160 26.03 4.11 -16.10
C ASP A 160 24.71 3.37 -16.40
N VAL A 161 23.79 3.40 -15.45
CA VAL A 161 22.56 2.58 -15.48
C VAL A 161 21.32 3.45 -15.25
N ALA A 162 20.34 3.33 -16.17
CA ALA A 162 18.99 3.84 -15.97
C ALA A 162 18.16 2.80 -15.21
N LEU A 163 17.50 3.20 -14.14
CA LEU A 163 16.64 2.33 -13.34
C LEU A 163 15.20 2.81 -13.37
N ASP A 164 14.27 1.88 -13.53
CA ASP A 164 12.87 2.08 -13.12
C ASP A 164 12.88 2.27 -11.60
N THR A 165 12.75 3.52 -11.17
CA THR A 165 12.70 3.96 -9.76
C THR A 165 11.40 3.58 -9.07
N GLU A 166 10.37 3.28 -9.86
CA GLU A 166 9.01 2.99 -9.45
C GLU A 166 8.53 1.73 -10.19
N VAL A 167 8.25 0.65 -9.47
CA VAL A 167 7.80 -0.62 -10.07
C VAL A 167 6.64 -1.19 -9.27
N VAL A 168 5.54 -1.52 -9.96
CA VAL A 168 4.37 -2.15 -9.36
C VAL A 168 4.20 -3.56 -9.92
N LEU A 169 3.97 -4.54 -9.05
CA LEU A 169 3.64 -5.91 -9.44
C LEU A 169 2.33 -6.34 -8.78
N ILE A 170 1.34 -6.77 -9.57
CA ILE A 170 0.11 -7.41 -9.06
C ILE A 170 0.38 -8.91 -8.89
N ALA A 171 0.00 -9.45 -7.73
CA ALA A 171 0.28 -10.82 -7.30
C ALA A 171 1.78 -11.20 -7.38
N GLY A 172 2.68 -10.21 -7.32
CA GLY A 172 4.13 -10.38 -7.36
C GLY A 172 4.74 -10.73 -8.71
N THR A 173 3.93 -10.86 -9.78
CA THR A 173 4.42 -11.31 -11.09
C THR A 173 4.01 -10.39 -12.24
N ASN A 174 2.84 -9.76 -12.16
CA ASN A 174 2.29 -8.99 -13.27
C ASN A 174 2.67 -7.52 -13.14
N LYS A 175 3.64 -7.06 -13.95
CA LYS A 175 4.03 -5.64 -13.99
C LYS A 175 2.81 -4.80 -14.36
N ALA A 176 2.45 -3.88 -13.48
CA ALA A 176 1.29 -3.03 -13.64
C ALA A 176 1.71 -1.57 -13.85
N THR A 177 0.86 -0.85 -14.58
CA THR A 177 0.97 0.58 -14.81
C THR A 177 -0.27 1.28 -14.26
N TRP A 178 -0.13 2.55 -13.92
CA TRP A 178 -1.19 3.38 -13.42
C TRP A 178 -0.87 4.85 -13.77
N ASP A 179 -1.88 5.71 -13.83
CA ASP A 179 -1.69 7.15 -13.91
C ASP A 179 -2.69 7.91 -13.02
N ASP A 180 -2.34 9.14 -12.65
CA ASP A 180 -3.18 10.01 -11.82
C ASP A 180 -4.44 10.54 -12.56
N LYS A 181 -4.56 10.32 -13.87
CA LYS A 181 -5.68 10.78 -14.69
C LYS A 181 -6.83 9.77 -14.73
N ASN A 182 -6.54 8.50 -14.45
CA ASN A 182 -7.47 7.38 -14.47
C ASN A 182 -8.12 7.12 -13.09
N ILE A 183 -8.39 8.19 -12.34
CA ILE A 183 -9.09 8.10 -11.05
C ILE A 183 -10.60 8.03 -11.32
N VAL A 184 -11.21 6.90 -10.96
CA VAL A 184 -12.66 6.68 -11.09
C VAL A 184 -13.23 6.46 -9.69
N GLU A 185 -14.18 7.29 -9.26
CA GLU A 185 -14.80 7.19 -7.91
C GLU A 185 -13.76 7.21 -6.76
N GLY A 186 -12.69 7.99 -6.92
CA GLY A 186 -11.60 8.08 -5.95
C GLY A 186 -10.71 6.83 -5.90
N VAL A 187 -10.87 5.89 -6.84
CA VAL A 187 -10.04 4.68 -6.96
C VAL A 187 -9.02 4.86 -8.08
N ILE A 188 -7.75 4.60 -7.76
CA ILE A 188 -6.64 4.48 -8.70
C ILE A 188 -6.54 3.02 -9.13
N TRP A 189 -6.56 2.79 -10.43
CA TRP A 189 -6.48 1.45 -11.00
C TRP A 189 -5.08 1.14 -11.51
N PHE A 190 -4.50 0.07 -10.96
CA PHE A 190 -3.28 -0.54 -11.43
C PHE A 190 -3.66 -1.66 -12.39
N ARG A 191 -3.12 -1.63 -13.61
CA ARG A 191 -3.47 -2.56 -14.69
C ARG A 191 -2.22 -3.21 -15.27
N SER A 192 -2.24 -4.52 -15.41
CA SER A 192 -1.22 -5.28 -16.13
C SER A 192 -1.77 -5.76 -17.47
N TYR A 193 -0.92 -5.73 -18.49
CA TYR A 193 -1.29 -6.11 -19.85
C TYR A 193 -0.41 -7.27 -20.33
N ASP A 194 -0.95 -8.13 -21.19
CA ASP A 194 -0.19 -9.16 -21.88
C ASP A 194 0.62 -8.56 -23.05
N LYS A 195 1.31 -9.42 -23.81
CA LYS A 195 2.12 -8.99 -24.96
C LYS A 195 1.28 -8.45 -26.11
N ASP A 196 0.00 -8.81 -26.16
CA ASP A 196 -0.95 -8.40 -27.19
C ASP A 196 -1.72 -7.12 -26.80
N GLY A 197 -1.47 -6.59 -25.59
CA GLY A 197 -2.09 -5.38 -25.07
C GLY A 197 -3.44 -5.59 -24.39
N ASN A 198 -3.84 -6.85 -24.11
CA ASN A 198 -5.07 -7.14 -23.38
C ASN A 198 -4.85 -7.03 -21.88
N GLU A 199 -5.82 -6.48 -21.15
CA GLU A 199 -5.76 -6.41 -19.68
C GLU A 199 -5.83 -7.83 -19.09
N VAL A 200 -4.81 -8.21 -18.32
CA VAL A 200 -4.70 -9.52 -17.66
C VAL A 200 -5.22 -9.45 -16.22
N MET A 201 -4.84 -8.39 -15.50
CA MET A 201 -5.23 -8.17 -14.12
C MET A 201 -5.37 -6.68 -13.84
N SER A 202 -6.28 -6.37 -12.93
CA SER A 202 -6.41 -5.03 -12.36
C SER A 202 -6.62 -5.08 -10.86
N LEU A 203 -6.08 -4.06 -10.19
CA LEU A 203 -6.23 -3.84 -8.76
C LEU A 203 -6.55 -2.37 -8.55
N GLY A 204 -7.66 -2.08 -7.87
CA GLY A 204 -8.03 -0.73 -7.49
C GLY A 204 -7.63 -0.44 -6.06
N LEU A 205 -6.91 0.65 -5.82
CA LEU A 205 -6.68 1.21 -4.50
C LEU A 205 -7.33 2.58 -4.42
N ARG A 206 -8.12 2.82 -3.37
CA ARG A 206 -8.61 4.16 -3.06
C ARG A 206 -7.43 5.11 -2.88
N ARG A 207 -7.58 6.36 -3.35
CA ARG A 207 -6.50 7.35 -3.39
C ARG A 207 -5.84 7.60 -2.05
N GLU A 208 -6.56 7.46 -0.95
CA GLU A 208 -6.03 7.65 0.41
C GLU A 208 -4.87 6.69 0.70
N ILE A 209 -4.93 5.45 0.18
CA ILE A 209 -3.85 4.47 0.31
C ILE A 209 -2.65 4.89 -0.55
N VAL A 210 -2.87 5.20 -1.82
CA VAL A 210 -1.79 5.53 -2.77
C VAL A 210 -1.08 6.83 -2.38
N GLN A 211 -1.84 7.85 -1.98
CA GLN A 211 -1.29 9.12 -1.48
C GLN A 211 -0.47 8.90 -0.21
N ARG A 212 -0.93 8.05 0.72
CA ARG A 212 -0.14 7.72 1.90
C ARG A 212 1.18 7.05 1.52
N MET A 213 1.17 6.10 0.58
CA MET A 213 2.40 5.47 0.10
C MET A 213 3.38 6.49 -0.49
N LYS A 214 2.91 7.33 -1.42
CA LYS A 214 3.74 8.37 -2.06
C LYS A 214 4.31 9.35 -1.04
N TRP A 215 3.48 9.85 -0.13
CA TRP A 215 3.92 10.79 0.90
C TRP A 215 4.99 10.18 1.82
N GLU A 216 4.85 8.90 2.20
CA GLU A 216 5.89 8.24 3.00
C GLU A 216 7.23 8.10 2.25
N GLN A 217 7.19 7.92 0.93
CA GLN A 217 8.39 7.84 0.09
C GLN A 217 9.06 9.21 -0.10
N GLU A 218 8.26 10.25 -0.36
CA GLU A 218 8.74 11.64 -0.46
C GLU A 218 9.41 12.09 0.85
N ARG A 219 8.79 11.78 2.00
CA ARG A 219 9.41 12.04 3.33
C ARG A 219 10.71 11.27 3.55
N GLY A 220 10.87 10.12 2.89
CA GLY A 220 12.09 9.32 2.89
C GLY A 220 13.17 9.79 1.91
N GLY A 221 12.91 10.88 1.17
CA GLY A 221 13.81 11.47 0.19
C GLY A 221 13.80 10.79 -1.18
N TRP A 222 12.80 9.93 -1.47
CA TRP A 222 12.70 9.28 -2.77
C TRP A 222 12.45 10.29 -3.90
N LYS A 223 13.01 10.01 -5.09
CA LYS A 223 12.87 10.83 -6.29
C LYS A 223 12.35 9.99 -7.45
N GLN A 224 11.38 10.53 -8.18
CA GLN A 224 10.66 9.81 -9.24
C GLN A 224 11.53 9.46 -10.45
N GLN A 225 12.58 10.22 -10.75
CA GLN A 225 13.43 9.95 -11.90
C GLN A 225 14.90 10.14 -11.54
N GLY A 226 15.74 9.30 -12.13
CA GLY A 226 17.14 9.61 -12.31
C GLY A 226 17.94 8.43 -12.83
N ARG A 227 19.19 8.76 -13.17
CA ARG A 227 20.17 7.85 -13.75
C ARG A 227 21.34 7.79 -12.78
N ILE A 228 21.86 6.61 -12.53
CA ILE A 228 23.08 6.44 -11.74
C ILE A 228 24.23 6.51 -12.73
N ASN A 229 25.06 7.54 -12.62
CA ASN A 229 26.29 7.72 -13.37
C ASN A 229 27.42 8.02 -12.39
N GLN A 230 28.27 7.03 -12.13
CA GLN A 230 29.41 7.16 -11.22
C GLN A 230 30.60 6.34 -11.71
N VAL A 231 31.81 6.80 -11.37
CA VAL A 231 33.06 6.08 -11.61
C VAL A 231 33.56 5.58 -10.27
N GLU A 232 33.81 4.28 -10.20
CA GLU A 232 34.23 3.60 -8.99
C GLU A 232 35.65 3.09 -9.18
N GLU A 233 36.55 3.47 -8.27
CA GLU A 233 37.97 3.14 -8.33
C GLU A 233 38.33 2.10 -7.27
N TYR A 234 38.99 1.04 -7.71
CA TYR A 234 39.57 0.04 -6.84
C TYR A 234 40.85 0.58 -6.19
N ARG A 235 40.83 0.71 -4.86
CA ARG A 235 41.92 1.34 -4.08
C ARG A 235 42.86 0.36 -3.39
N GLU A 236 42.58 -0.95 -3.47
CA GLU A 236 43.41 -1.97 -2.84
C GLU A 236 44.53 -2.44 -3.79
N ASN A 237 45.78 -2.34 -3.33
CA ASN A 237 46.96 -2.44 -4.20
C ASN A 237 47.54 -3.86 -4.37
N SER A 238 47.05 -4.87 -3.65
CA SER A 238 47.81 -6.12 -3.46
C SER A 238 47.33 -7.35 -4.25
N SER A 239 46.07 -7.43 -4.70
CA SER A 239 45.53 -8.66 -5.31
C SER A 239 44.71 -8.46 -6.59
N GLY A 240 44.54 -7.21 -7.06
CA GLY A 240 43.54 -6.90 -8.08
C GLY A 240 42.12 -7.18 -7.59
N TRP A 241 41.12 -6.94 -8.43
CA TRP A 241 39.72 -7.28 -8.17
C TRP A 241 39.25 -8.29 -9.23
N ARG A 242 38.37 -9.20 -8.84
CA ARG A 242 37.70 -10.19 -9.70
C ARG A 242 36.30 -9.75 -10.07
N ARG A 243 35.57 -9.13 -9.14
CA ARG A 243 34.18 -8.75 -9.37
C ARG A 243 33.80 -7.48 -8.64
N PHE A 244 32.97 -6.68 -9.30
CA PHE A 244 32.41 -5.47 -8.76
C PHE A 244 30.89 -5.54 -8.83
N SER A 245 30.20 -5.10 -7.78
CA SER A 245 28.74 -5.12 -7.70
C SER A 245 28.23 -3.84 -7.04
N CYS A 246 27.17 -3.26 -7.59
CA CYS A 246 26.46 -2.13 -7.01
C CYS A 246 25.04 -2.50 -6.61
N TYR A 247 24.61 -1.90 -5.51
CA TYR A 247 23.33 -2.14 -4.87
C TYR A 247 22.64 -0.81 -4.60
N VAL A 248 21.32 -0.79 -4.77
CA VAL A 248 20.47 0.36 -4.49
C VAL A 248 19.54 0.01 -3.34
N LEU A 249 19.25 0.97 -2.46
CA LEU A 249 18.21 0.79 -1.45
C LEU A 249 16.85 0.76 -2.14
N VAL A 250 16.08 -0.30 -1.87
CA VAL A 250 14.70 -0.43 -2.32
C VAL A 250 13.80 -0.41 -1.11
N GLU A 251 12.83 0.51 -1.12
CA GLU A 251 11.69 0.48 -0.22
C GLU A 251 10.50 -0.12 -0.95
N LYS A 252 9.82 -1.07 -0.32
CA LYS A 252 8.77 -1.87 -0.95
C LYS A 252 7.53 -1.88 -0.08
N PHE A 253 6.43 -1.37 -0.59
CA PHE A 253 5.14 -1.64 0.01
C PHE A 253 4.67 -3.02 -0.41
N VAL A 254 4.27 -3.85 0.54
CA VAL A 254 3.70 -5.18 0.27
C VAL A 254 2.32 -5.27 0.87
N LEU A 255 1.33 -5.49 -0.01
CA LEU A 255 -0.07 -5.64 0.36
C LEU A 255 -0.44 -7.13 0.33
N ARG A 256 -0.93 -7.65 1.46
CA ARG A 256 -1.37 -9.04 1.61
C ARG A 256 -2.80 -9.11 2.14
N THR A 257 -3.55 -10.13 1.73
CA THR A 257 -4.80 -10.51 2.41
C THR A 257 -4.51 -11.10 3.80
N MET A 258 -5.53 -11.25 4.64
CA MET A 258 -5.38 -11.87 5.98
C MET A 258 -5.01 -13.35 5.91
N ASP A 259 -5.26 -14.01 4.79
CA ASP A 259 -4.77 -15.37 4.49
C ASP A 259 -3.29 -15.38 4.00
N ILE A 260 -2.59 -14.24 4.09
CA ILE A 260 -1.18 -14.04 3.73
C ILE A 260 -0.91 -14.07 2.22
N SER A 261 -1.95 -14.21 1.38
CA SER A 261 -1.76 -14.14 -0.08
C SER A 261 -1.29 -12.76 -0.52
N LEU A 262 -0.28 -12.73 -1.39
CA LEU A 262 0.26 -11.50 -1.96
C LEU A 262 -0.73 -10.90 -2.96
N VAL A 263 -1.09 -9.63 -2.74
CA VAL A 263 -1.99 -8.86 -3.62
C VAL A 263 -1.18 -7.95 -4.54
N MET A 264 -0.22 -7.20 -3.98
CA MET A 264 0.59 -6.23 -4.72
C MET A 264 1.93 -5.99 -4.03
N THR A 265 2.97 -5.75 -4.83
CA THR A 265 4.17 -5.04 -4.37
C THR A 265 4.32 -3.72 -5.12
N TYR A 266 4.86 -2.72 -4.42
CA TYR A 266 5.13 -1.41 -4.97
C TYR A 266 6.52 -0.95 -4.51
N ASP A 267 7.47 -1.04 -5.42
CA ASP A 267 8.89 -0.85 -5.19
C ASP A 267 9.32 0.58 -5.56
N PHE A 268 10.10 1.19 -4.68
CA PHE A 268 10.67 2.52 -4.77
C PHE A 268 12.19 2.41 -4.62
N LYS A 269 12.94 2.62 -5.72
CA LYS A 269 14.41 2.56 -5.70
C LYS A 269 14.99 3.95 -5.43
N HIS A 270 15.79 4.05 -4.37
CA HIS A 270 16.48 5.28 -3.97
C HIS A 270 17.82 5.41 -4.69
N ILE A 271 17.80 5.99 -5.88
CA ILE A 271 19.01 6.19 -6.72
C ILE A 271 20.12 7.03 -6.06
N ASP A 272 19.78 7.78 -5.01
CA ASP A 272 20.71 8.55 -4.16
C ASP A 272 21.35 7.71 -3.05
N LYS A 273 20.85 6.49 -2.81
CA LYS A 273 21.32 5.56 -1.79
C LYS A 273 21.86 4.31 -2.47
N VAL A 274 23.11 4.41 -2.90
CA VAL A 274 23.86 3.35 -3.59
C VAL A 274 25.04 2.92 -2.73
N LYS A 275 25.34 1.62 -2.76
CA LYS A 275 26.55 1.05 -2.17
C LYS A 275 27.19 0.07 -3.15
N SER A 276 28.50 -0.10 -3.04
CA SER A 276 29.29 -0.96 -3.90
C SER A 276 30.16 -1.91 -3.08
N ILE A 277 30.48 -3.06 -3.68
CA ILE A 277 31.35 -4.08 -3.10
C ILE A 277 32.33 -4.55 -4.17
N TRP A 278 33.61 -4.60 -3.79
CA TRP A 278 34.70 -5.20 -4.57
C TRP A 278 35.05 -6.57 -4.00
N GLU A 279 35.27 -7.55 -4.87
CA GLU A 279 35.80 -8.90 -4.59
C GLU A 279 37.01 -9.15 -5.47
#